data_AF-A0AAU1VSQ2-F1
#
_entry.id   AF-A0AAU1VSQ2-F1
#
_cell.length_a   1.000
_cell.length_b   1.000
_cell.length_c   1.000
_cell.angle_alpha   90.00
_cell.angle_beta   90.00
_cell.angle_gamma   90.00
#
_symmetry.space_group_name_H-M   'P 1'
#
loop_
_entity.id
_entity.type
_entity.pdbx_description
1 polymer ?
#
loop_
_entity_poly.entity_id
_entity_poly.type
_entity_poly.pdbx_seq_one_letter_code
_entity_poly.pdbx_strand_id
1 'polypeptide(L)'
;MSTPPDGLPAYRAPAGRDDVTFCRRVSEALALGYEPHDGPAVTFDGRRVIVAQALVRPARGQVRRSGTGVVVEVVRPVRGRALRPPAPAQTRPLV
;
A
#
# COMPACT_ATOMS: atom_id res chain seq x y z
N MET A 1 4.43 -3.04 16.23
CA MET A 1 4.61 -2.90 14.77
C MET A 1 5.41 -4.10 14.29
N SER A 2 4.92 -4.89 13.35
CA SER A 2 5.64 -6.10 12.89
C SER A 2 6.67 -5.70 11.84
N THR A 3 7.85 -5.28 12.29
CA THR A 3 8.98 -4.95 11.42
C THR A 3 9.35 -6.18 10.58
N PRO A 4 9.65 -6.03 9.28
CA PRO A 4 10.21 -7.11 8.47
C PRO A 4 11.54 -7.60 9.04
N PRO A 5 11.92 -8.87 8.78
CA PRO A 5 13.33 -9.23 8.86
C PRO A 5 14.12 -8.23 8.00
N ASP A 6 15.31 -7.87 8.45
CA ASP A 6 16.23 -6.97 7.76
C ASP A 6 15.90 -5.46 7.81
N GLY A 7 14.94 -5.05 8.64
CA GLY A 7 14.66 -3.61 8.88
C GLY A 7 14.05 -2.88 7.68
N LEU A 8 13.49 -3.62 6.72
CA LEU A 8 12.88 -3.06 5.52
C LEU A 8 11.55 -2.33 5.84
N PRO A 9 11.11 -1.38 5.00
CA PRO A 9 9.80 -0.73 5.17
C PRO A 9 8.64 -1.69 4.92
N ALA A 10 7.55 -1.58 5.70
CA ALA A 10 6.36 -2.42 5.51
C ALA A 10 5.63 -2.17 4.18
N TYR A 11 5.91 -1.07 3.49
CA TYR A 11 5.43 -0.77 2.15
C TYR A 11 6.61 -0.46 1.23
N ARG A 12 6.60 -1.00 0.02
CA ARG A 12 7.58 -0.70 -1.01
C ARG A 12 6.92 -0.70 -2.38
N ALA A 13 7.41 0.14 -3.28
CA ALA A 13 6.97 0.18 -4.67
C ALA A 13 8.17 0.14 -5.61
N PRO A 14 8.79 -1.04 -5.84
CA PRO A 14 9.82 -1.17 -6.85
C PRO A 14 9.30 -0.68 -8.20
N ALA A 15 10.11 0.11 -8.90
CA ALA A 15 9.85 0.57 -10.25
C ALA A 15 11.08 0.33 -11.13
N GLY A 16 10.87 0.04 -12.40
CA GLY A 16 11.94 -0.19 -13.35
C GLY A 16 11.43 -0.59 -14.71
N ARG A 17 12.35 -0.96 -15.60
CA ARG A 17 12.00 -1.51 -16.91
C ARG A 17 11.26 -2.83 -16.74
N ASP A 18 10.37 -3.14 -17.68
CA ASP A 18 9.75 -4.46 -17.78
C ASP A 18 10.79 -5.49 -18.25
N ASP A 19 11.60 -6.00 -17.31
CA ASP A 19 12.66 -6.96 -17.57
C ASP A 19 12.86 -7.95 -16.41
N VAL A 20 13.73 -8.94 -16.64
CA VAL A 20 14.05 -9.99 -15.65
C VAL A 20 14.58 -9.41 -14.34
N THR A 21 15.24 -8.26 -14.37
CA THR A 21 15.77 -7.61 -13.16
C THR A 21 14.64 -7.03 -12.30
N PHE A 22 13.61 -6.46 -12.93
CA PHE A 22 12.39 -6.06 -12.23
C PHE A 22 11.67 -7.26 -11.64
N CYS A 23 11.42 -8.31 -12.44
CA CYS A 23 10.78 -9.53 -11.98
C CYS A 23 11.49 -10.13 -10.76
N ARG A 24 12.83 -10.23 -10.80
CA ARG A 24 13.64 -10.74 -9.68
C ARG A 24 13.43 -9.95 -8.39
N ARG A 25 13.42 -8.61 -8.46
CA ARG A 25 13.21 -7.73 -7.29
C ARG A 25 11.83 -7.88 -6.68
N VAL A 26 10.81 -8.10 -7.50
CA VAL A 26 9.45 -8.39 -7.02
C VAL A 26 9.41 -9.77 -6.39
N SER A 27 9.96 -10.80 -7.03
CA SER A 27 10.02 -12.17 -6.49
C SER A 27 10.75 -12.24 -5.15
N GLU A 28 11.87 -11.53 -4.97
CA GLU A 28 12.57 -11.42 -3.69
C GLU A 28 11.68 -10.82 -2.59
N ALA A 29 10.88 -9.80 -2.93
CA ALA A 29 9.95 -9.21 -1.98
C ALA A 29 8.83 -10.19 -1.59
N LEU A 30 8.30 -10.93 -2.57
CA LEU A 30 7.29 -11.96 -2.32
C LEU A 30 7.84 -13.06 -1.39
N ALA A 31 9.10 -13.48 -1.59
CA ALA A 31 9.78 -14.44 -0.71
C ALA A 31 9.94 -13.93 0.74
N LEU A 32 10.05 -12.61 0.93
CA LEU A 32 10.08 -11.96 2.26
C LEU A 32 8.69 -11.82 2.91
N GLY A 33 7.63 -12.32 2.25
CA GLY A 33 6.26 -12.27 2.74
C GLY A 33 5.57 -10.93 2.49
N TYR A 34 6.00 -10.18 1.48
CA TYR A 34 5.20 -9.08 0.95
C TYR A 34 4.11 -9.63 0.02
N GLU A 35 3.01 -8.89 -0.08
CA GLU A 35 1.88 -9.18 -0.96
C GLU A 35 1.68 -7.99 -1.92
N PRO A 36 1.30 -8.23 -3.19
CA PRO A 36 0.84 -7.16 -4.08
C PRO A 36 -0.39 -6.45 -3.52
N HIS A 37 -0.38 -5.12 -3.48
CA HIS A 37 -1.55 -4.35 -3.06
C HIS A 37 -2.62 -4.29 -4.17
N ASP A 38 -2.22 -4.34 -5.43
CA ASP A 38 -3.09 -4.33 -6.61
C ASP A 38 -2.28 -4.82 -7.84
N GLY A 39 -2.87 -4.73 -9.03
CA GLY A 39 -2.16 -4.88 -10.29
C GLY A 39 -1.00 -3.88 -10.46
N PRO A 40 -0.04 -4.19 -11.33
CA PRO A 40 1.09 -3.31 -11.61
C PRO A 40 0.64 -2.05 -12.36
N ALA A 41 1.30 -0.94 -12.08
CA ALA A 41 1.20 0.26 -12.89
C ALA A 41 2.23 0.18 -14.03
N VAL A 42 1.79 0.41 -15.27
CA VAL A 42 2.62 0.30 -16.47
C VAL A 42 2.54 1.60 -17.27
N THR A 43 3.68 2.11 -17.69
CA THR A 43 3.77 3.29 -18.57
C THR A 43 4.89 3.12 -19.59
N PHE A 44 4.88 3.92 -20.65
CA PHE A 44 5.92 3.96 -21.67
C PHE A 44 6.64 5.31 -21.63
N ASP A 45 7.98 5.29 -21.51
CA ASP A 45 8.79 6.51 -21.38
C ASP A 45 9.23 7.13 -22.74
N GLY A 46 8.69 6.61 -23.85
CA GLY A 46 9.11 6.96 -25.21
C GLY A 46 10.18 6.04 -25.78
N ARG A 47 10.78 5.16 -24.98
CA ARG A 47 11.79 4.18 -25.41
C ARG A 47 11.52 2.77 -24.91
N ARG A 48 11.00 2.63 -23.69
CA ARG A 48 10.83 1.35 -22.98
C ARG A 48 9.59 1.39 -22.10
N VAL A 49 9.08 0.21 -21.80
CA VAL A 49 8.02 0.01 -20.81
C VAL A 49 8.62 0.09 -19.42
N ILE A 50 8.02 0.91 -18.57
CA ILE A 50 8.34 1.07 -17.16
C ILE A 50 7.16 0.51 -16.35
N VAL A 51 7.49 -0.34 -15.38
CA VAL A 51 6.54 -1.02 -14.50
C VAL A 51 6.83 -0.61 -13.06
N ALA A 52 5.78 -0.39 -12.28
CA ALA A 52 5.84 -0.23 -10.84
C ALA A 52 4.85 -1.18 -10.16
N GLN A 53 5.28 -1.85 -9.09
CA GLN A 53 4.44 -2.77 -8.32
C GLN A 53 4.39 -2.37 -6.86
N ALA A 54 3.21 -2.00 -6.37
CA ALA A 54 3.00 -1.75 -4.95
C ALA A 54 2.98 -3.08 -4.17
N LEU A 55 3.79 -3.16 -3.12
CA LEU A 55 3.95 -4.33 -2.26
C LEU A 55 3.79 -3.92 -0.79
N VAL A 56 2.91 -4.63 -0.08
CA VAL A 56 2.62 -4.42 1.33
C VAL A 56 3.00 -5.65 2.13
N ARG A 57 3.59 -5.45 3.30
CA ARG A 57 3.74 -6.52 4.27
C ARG A 57 2.54 -6.54 5.21
N PRO A 58 1.75 -7.62 5.24
CA PRO A 58 0.63 -7.72 6.15
C PRO A 58 1.10 -7.63 7.60
N ALA A 59 0.38 -6.87 8.42
CA ALA A 59 0.55 -6.95 9.86
C ALA A 59 0.10 -8.36 10.32
N ARG A 60 0.77 -8.92 11.35
CA ARG A 60 0.38 -10.21 11.95
C ARG A 60 -1.14 -10.23 12.17
N GLY A 61 -1.84 -11.15 11.51
CA GLY A 61 -3.29 -11.33 11.59
C GLY A 61 -4.06 -11.12 10.27
N GLN A 62 -3.42 -10.62 9.22
CA GLN A 62 -4.05 -10.44 7.91
C GLN A 62 -3.72 -11.63 6.99
N VAL A 63 -4.44 -12.75 7.16
CA VAL A 63 -4.32 -13.92 6.28
C VAL A 63 -5.31 -13.76 5.13
N ARG A 64 -4.83 -13.48 3.92
CA ARG A 64 -5.66 -13.60 2.71
C ARG A 64 -5.59 -15.04 2.21
N ARG A 65 -6.72 -15.76 2.28
CA ARG A 65 -6.82 -17.10 1.65
C ARG A 65 -7.01 -16.90 0.14
N SER A 66 -6.02 -17.34 -0.63
CA SER A 66 -6.13 -17.45 -2.08
C SER A 66 -6.83 -18.76 -2.42
N GLY A 67 -7.97 -18.66 -3.08
CA GLY A 67 -8.67 -19.76 -3.74
C GLY A 67 -9.31 -19.20 -5.00
N THR A 68 -8.70 -19.52 -6.13
CA THR A 68 -9.19 -19.44 -7.51
C THR A 68 -10.52 -18.68 -7.71
N GLY A 69 -10.42 -17.41 -8.11
CA GLY A 69 -11.48 -16.65 -8.79
C GLY A 69 -12.59 -16.05 -7.91
N VAL A 70 -12.36 -14.88 -7.30
CA VAL A 70 -13.44 -13.96 -6.88
C VAL A 70 -12.94 -12.51 -6.89
N VAL A 71 -13.65 -11.60 -7.55
CA VAL A 71 -13.54 -10.16 -7.31
C VAL A 71 -14.09 -9.91 -5.91
N VAL A 72 -13.23 -9.61 -4.91
CA VAL A 72 -13.71 -9.18 -3.59
C VAL A 72 -13.04 -7.85 -3.24
N GLU A 73 -13.72 -6.79 -3.64
CA GLU A 73 -13.61 -5.53 -2.93
C GLU A 73 -14.05 -5.77 -1.48
N VAL A 74 -13.10 -5.73 -0.54
CA VAL A 74 -13.41 -5.53 0.88
C VAL A 74 -12.78 -4.22 1.29
N VAL A 75 -13.39 -3.12 0.84
CA VAL A 75 -13.19 -1.80 1.43
C VAL A 75 -13.83 -1.84 2.81
N ARG A 76 -13.00 -1.77 3.86
CA ARG A 76 -13.49 -1.59 5.22
C ARG A 76 -14.12 -0.20 5.33
N PRO A 77 -15.32 -0.03 5.92
CA PRO A 77 -15.83 1.30 6.21
C PRO A 77 -14.89 1.99 7.21
N VAL A 78 -14.24 3.06 6.79
CA VAL A 78 -13.62 4.02 7.69
C VAL A 78 -14.79 4.64 8.46
N ARG A 79 -14.95 4.32 9.75
CA ARG A 79 -15.85 5.09 10.62
C ARG A 79 -15.38 6.54 10.56
N GLY A 80 -16.16 7.38 9.87
CA GLY A 80 -15.86 8.80 9.73
C GLY A 80 -15.58 9.39 11.10
N ARG A 81 -14.35 9.90 11.30
CA ARG A 81 -14.07 10.78 12.42
C ARG A 81 -14.90 12.02 12.19
N ALA A 82 -16.01 12.17 12.91
CA ALA A 82 -16.78 13.39 12.92
C ALA A 82 -15.81 14.54 13.23
N LEU A 83 -15.57 15.40 12.24
CA LEU A 83 -14.89 16.67 12.44
C LEU A 83 -15.78 17.45 13.40
N ARG A 84 -15.37 17.50 14.68
CA ARG A 84 -15.99 18.36 15.68
C ARG A 84 -15.87 19.80 15.15
N PRO A 85 -16.99 20.53 14.94
CA PRO A 85 -16.91 21.92 14.54
C PRO A 85 -16.12 22.71 15.61
N PRO A 86 -15.31 23.70 15.21
CA PRO A 86 -14.63 24.56 16.17
C PRO A 86 -15.69 25.24 17.06
N ALA A 87 -15.45 25.25 18.37
CA ALA A 87 -16.34 25.91 19.32
C ALA A 87 -16.44 27.41 18.97
N PRO A 88 -17.62 28.05 19.12
CA PRO A 88 -17.76 29.47 18.85
C PRO A 88 -16.82 30.26 19.77
N ALA A 89 -16.07 31.20 19.18
CA ALA A 89 -15.22 32.12 19.90
C ALA A 89 -16.07 32.88 20.91
N GLN A 90 -15.83 32.64 22.21
CA GLN A 90 -16.43 33.46 23.24
C GLN A 90 -15.73 34.82 23.23
N THR A 91 -16.40 35.84 22.68
CA THR A 91 -15.98 37.23 22.83
C THR A 91 -16.12 37.58 24.30
N ARG A 92 -14.99 37.71 25.01
CA ARG A 92 -14.96 38.28 26.35
C ARG A 92 -15.19 39.79 26.23
N PRO A 93 -16.10 40.40 27.00
CA PRO A 93 -16.20 41.85 27.04
C PRO A 93 -14.91 42.41 27.68
N LEU A 94 -14.34 43.45 27.06
CA LEU A 94 -13.31 44.27 27.71
C LEU A 94 -13.99 45.00 28.87
N VAL A 95 -13.43 44.86 30.08
CA VAL A 95 -13.61 45.81 31.19
C VAL A 95 -12.60 46.93 30.99
#